data_AF-A0A1M3QBV1-F1
#
_entry.id   AF-A0A1M3QBV1-F1
#
_cell.length_a   1.000
_cell.length_b   1.000
_cell.length_c   1.000
_cell.angle_alpha   90.00
_cell.angle_beta   90.00
_cell.angle_gamma   90.00
#
_symmetry.space_group_name_H-M   'P 1'
#
loop_
_entity.id
_entity.type
_entity.pdbx_description
1 polymer ?
#
loop_
_entity_poly.entity_id
_entity_poly.type
_entity_poly.pdbx_seq_one_letter_code
_entity_poly.pdbx_strand_id
1 'polypeptide(L)'
;MVDKVLTANRLTDGVAVWLNANGEWTTSLQEALVARHAEAEAALEAIGKQAYADNKVVDVNLVDVQETGGKLWPLRLRERIRAEGPTMEYAPGYAAADPDFIAV
;
A
#
# COMPACT_ATOMS: atom_id res chain seq x y z
N MET A 1 15.12 2.88 -9.77
CA MET A 1 14.28 4.11 -9.74
C MET A 1 13.35 3.96 -8.55
N VAL A 2 13.09 5.03 -7.81
CA VAL A 2 12.12 5.01 -6.72
C VAL A 2 10.80 5.45 -7.33
N ASP A 3 9.82 4.57 -7.28
CA ASP A 3 8.47 4.85 -7.76
C ASP A 3 7.53 5.00 -6.56
N LYS A 4 6.32 5.49 -6.76
CA LYS A 4 5.34 5.63 -5.67
C LYS A 4 4.07 4.86 -5.93
N VAL A 5 3.45 4.39 -4.86
CA VAL A 5 2.10 3.82 -4.88
C VAL A 5 1.25 4.49 -3.81
N LEU A 6 -0.06 4.53 -4.03
CA LEU A 6 -1.01 5.07 -3.07
C LEU A 6 -1.44 3.98 -2.09
N THR A 7 -1.29 4.24 -0.79
CA THR A 7 -1.79 3.38 0.28
C THR A 7 -2.71 4.16 1.22
N ALA A 8 -3.58 3.43 1.92
CA ALA A 8 -4.44 3.94 2.97
C ALA A 8 -4.88 2.80 3.91
N ASN A 9 -5.68 3.12 4.92
CA ASN A 9 -6.46 2.13 5.68
C ASN A 9 -7.93 2.23 5.29
N ARG A 10 -8.58 1.11 4.99
CA ARG A 10 -10.02 1.08 4.74
C ARG A 10 -10.78 1.46 6.02
N LEU A 11 -11.77 2.34 5.90
CA LEU A 11 -12.45 2.89 7.07
C LEU A 11 -13.22 1.82 7.88
N THR A 12 -13.78 0.81 7.21
CA THR A 12 -14.68 -0.16 7.83
C THR A 12 -13.99 -1.13 8.78
N ASP A 13 -12.75 -1.52 8.48
CA ASP A 13 -12.02 -2.57 9.20
C ASP A 13 -10.54 -2.25 9.47
N GLY A 14 -10.05 -1.08 9.02
CA GLY A 14 -8.69 -0.63 9.25
C GLY A 14 -7.63 -1.38 8.43
N VAL A 15 -8.02 -2.27 7.51
CA VAL A 15 -7.07 -3.04 6.70
C VAL A 15 -6.28 -2.10 5.78
N ALA A 16 -4.97 -2.32 5.68
CA ALA A 16 -4.12 -1.60 4.74
C ALA A 16 -4.56 -1.95 3.30
N VAL A 17 -4.74 -0.93 2.48
CA VAL A 17 -5.17 -1.06 1.09
C VAL A 17 -4.29 -0.23 0.17
N TRP A 18 -4.24 -0.63 -1.09
CA TRP A 18 -3.51 0.03 -2.17
C TRP A 18 -4.45 0.27 -3.34
N LEU A 19 -4.26 1.38 -4.06
CA LEU A 19 -5.09 1.67 -5.23
C LEU A 19 -4.54 0.96 -6.46
N ASN A 20 -5.36 0.15 -7.14
CA ASN A 20 -4.98 -0.51 -8.39
C ASN A 20 -5.25 0.36 -9.63
N ALA A 21 -4.86 -0.14 -10.81
CA ALA A 21 -5.05 0.57 -12.08
C ALA A 21 -6.53 0.76 -12.50
N ASN A 22 -7.45 -0.02 -11.93
CA ASN A 22 -8.90 0.11 -12.15
C ASN A 22 -9.55 1.15 -11.22
N GLY A 23 -8.78 1.76 -10.30
CA GLY A 23 -9.31 2.70 -9.30
C GLY A 23 -9.96 2.00 -8.10
N GLU A 24 -9.68 0.72 -7.88
CA GLU A 24 -10.20 -0.07 -6.77
C GLU A 24 -9.16 -0.16 -5.64
N TRP A 25 -9.64 -0.19 -4.39
CA TRP A 25 -8.81 -0.43 -3.23
C TRP A 25 -8.65 -1.94 -2.99
N THR A 26 -7.45 -2.44 -3.22
CA THR A 26 -7.07 -3.86 -3.04
C THR A 26 -6.22 -4.04 -1.77
N THR A 27 -6.19 -5.25 -1.23
CA THR A 27 -5.37 -5.63 -0.08
C THR A 27 -3.99 -6.17 -0.48
N SER A 28 -3.67 -6.16 -1.78
CA SER A 28 -2.37 -6.59 -2.29
C SER A 28 -1.56 -5.42 -2.80
N LEU A 29 -0.38 -5.18 -2.20
CA LEU A 29 0.58 -4.21 -2.72
C LEU A 29 0.96 -4.50 -4.19
N GLN A 30 1.01 -5.79 -4.56
CA GLN A 30 1.48 -6.19 -5.90
C GLN A 30 0.49 -5.82 -7.02
N GLU A 31 -0.75 -5.46 -6.68
CA GLU A 31 -1.77 -4.98 -7.61
C GLU A 31 -1.81 -3.44 -7.70
N ALA A 32 -0.97 -2.75 -6.93
CA ALA A 32 -0.99 -1.29 -6.85
C ALA A 32 -0.59 -0.63 -8.17
N LEU A 33 -1.27 0.48 -8.50
CA LEU A 33 -0.89 1.36 -9.59
C LEU A 33 0.39 2.11 -9.21
N VAL A 34 1.43 1.93 -10.03
CA VAL A 34 2.73 2.56 -9.84
C VAL A 34 2.76 3.93 -10.53
N ALA A 35 2.96 4.99 -9.76
CA ALA A 35 3.24 6.32 -10.27
C ALA A 35 4.73 6.44 -10.63
N ARG A 36 5.01 6.58 -11.93
CA ARG A 36 6.37 6.67 -12.49
C ARG A 36 6.77 8.11 -12.90
N HIS A 37 5.88 9.07 -12.73
CA HIS A 37 6.09 10.48 -13.05
C HIS A 37 5.20 11.39 -12.20
N ALA A 38 5.52 12.69 -12.13
CA ALA A 38 4.91 13.63 -11.21
C ALA A 38 3.39 13.80 -11.41
N GLU A 39 2.91 13.74 -12.66
CA GLU A 39 1.47 13.82 -12.95
C GLU A 39 0.70 12.61 -12.43
N ALA A 40 1.31 11.42 -12.45
CA ALA A 40 0.70 10.22 -11.87
C ALA A 40 0.64 10.32 -10.34
N GLU A 41 1.67 10.86 -9.69
CA GLU A 41 1.65 11.13 -8.24
C GLU A 41 0.52 12.09 -7.87
N ALA A 42 0.41 13.22 -8.59
CA ALA A 42 -0.63 14.21 -8.35
C ALA A 42 -2.05 13.63 -8.57
N ALA A 43 -2.22 12.78 -9.59
CA ALA A 43 -3.49 12.09 -9.84
C ALA A 43 -3.86 11.14 -8.70
N LEU A 44 -2.90 10.34 -8.22
CA LEU A 44 -3.11 9.45 -7.07
C LEU A 44 -3.44 10.24 -5.80
N GLU A 45 -2.76 11.34 -5.52
CA GLU A 45 -3.08 12.21 -4.38
C GLU A 45 -4.51 12.75 -4.45
N ALA A 46 -4.96 13.17 -5.64
CA ALA A 46 -6.32 13.68 -5.84
C ALA A 46 -7.37 12.58 -5.60
N ILE A 47 -7.14 11.38 -6.13
CA ILE A 47 -8.02 10.21 -5.90
C ILE A 47 -8.07 9.88 -4.40
N GLY A 48 -6.91 9.88 -3.75
CA GLY A 48 -6.77 9.64 -2.33
C GLY A 48 -7.55 10.65 -1.46
N LYS A 49 -7.42 11.94 -1.76
CA LYS A 49 -8.17 13.02 -1.07
C LYS A 49 -9.68 12.86 -1.24
N GLN A 50 -10.14 12.50 -2.44
CA GLN A 50 -11.56 12.25 -2.68
C GLN A 50 -12.05 11.02 -1.91
N ALA A 51 -11.30 9.92 -1.91
CA ALA A 51 -11.67 8.71 -1.19
C ALA A 51 -11.72 8.93 0.34
N TYR A 52 -10.85 9.77 0.88
CA TYR A 52 -10.90 10.24 2.26
C TYR A 52 -12.17 11.06 2.54
N ALA A 53 -12.46 12.06 1.70
CA ALA A 53 -13.66 12.88 1.82
C ALA A 53 -14.98 12.07 1.71
N ASP A 54 -14.96 11.01 0.91
CA ASP A 54 -16.06 10.05 0.75
C ASP A 54 -16.19 9.07 1.94
N ASN A 55 -15.34 9.17 2.97
CA ASN A 55 -15.27 8.24 4.10
C ASN A 55 -15.04 6.78 3.68
N LYS A 56 -14.25 6.54 2.62
CA LYS A 56 -13.88 5.18 2.20
C LYS A 56 -12.60 4.70 2.89
N VAL A 57 -11.66 5.62 3.11
CA VAL A 57 -10.31 5.33 3.61
C VAL A 57 -9.81 6.43 4.55
N VAL A 58 -8.80 6.12 5.36
CA VAL A 58 -8.07 7.04 6.26
C VAL A 58 -6.56 6.83 6.13
N ASP A 59 -5.75 7.76 6.65
CA ASP A 59 -4.27 7.73 6.55
C ASP A 59 -3.77 7.54 5.11
N VAL A 60 -4.32 8.33 4.19
CA VAL A 60 -3.97 8.25 2.76
C VAL A 60 -2.59 8.83 2.53
N ASN A 61 -1.70 8.05 1.91
CA ASN A 61 -0.33 8.47 1.66
C ASN A 61 0.26 7.85 0.38
N LEU A 62 1.18 8.57 -0.26
CA LEU A 62 2.08 8.00 -1.26
C LEU A 62 3.30 7.40 -0.56
N VAL A 63 3.64 6.16 -0.90
CA VAL A 63 4.79 5.46 -0.34
C VAL A 63 5.78 5.09 -1.44
N ASP A 64 7.06 5.28 -1.13
CA ASP A 64 8.17 4.97 -2.00
C ASP A 64 8.36 3.44 -2.09
N VAL A 65 8.39 2.93 -3.31
CA VAL A 65 8.60 1.52 -3.63
C VAL A 65 9.72 1.36 -4.66
N GLN A 66 10.32 0.18 -4.66
CA GLN A 66 11.22 -0.29 -5.69
C GLN A 66 10.69 -1.56 -6.31
N GLU A 67 10.77 -1.67 -7.64
CA GLU A 67 10.46 -2.90 -8.35
C GLU A 67 11.72 -3.76 -8.47
N THR A 68 11.71 -4.94 -7.86
CA THR A 68 12.83 -5.90 -7.87
C THR A 68 12.29 -7.28 -8.23
N GLY A 69 12.77 -7.84 -9.34
CA GLY A 69 12.34 -9.17 -9.80
C GLY A 69 10.84 -9.25 -10.13
N GLY A 70 10.23 -8.14 -10.59
CA GLY A 70 8.81 -8.05 -10.90
C GLY A 70 7.89 -7.98 -9.67
N LYS A 71 8.47 -7.78 -8.48
CA LYS A 71 7.73 -7.53 -7.23
C LYS A 71 7.97 -6.11 -6.75
N LEU A 72 6.94 -5.51 -6.16
CA LEU A 72 7.02 -4.21 -5.50
C LEU A 72 7.51 -4.38 -4.06
N TRP A 73 8.50 -3.56 -3.68
CA TRP A 73 9.14 -3.54 -2.38
C TRP A 73 9.07 -2.14 -1.77
N PRO A 74 8.36 -1.96 -0.65
CA PRO A 74 8.37 -0.68 0.06
C PRO A 74 9.75 -0.38 0.66
N LEU A 75 10.20 0.88 0.55
CA LEU A 75 11.49 1.30 1.09
C LEU A 75 11.49 1.45 2.62
N ARG A 76 10.33 1.63 3.24
CA ARG A 76 10.19 1.83 4.68
C ARG A 76 9.69 0.55 5.34
N LEU A 77 10.33 0.14 6.44
CA LEU A 77 9.93 -1.03 7.24
C LEU A 77 8.44 -1.03 7.62
N ARG A 78 7.90 0.13 8.04
CA ARG A 78 6.48 0.27 8.39
C ARG A 78 5.57 -0.20 7.25
N GLU A 79 5.89 0.17 6.02
CA GLU A 79 5.08 -0.17 4.85
C GLU A 79 5.24 -1.64 4.45
N ARG A 80 6.40 -2.24 4.72
CA ARG A 80 6.60 -3.69 4.54
C ARG A 80 5.73 -4.51 5.48
N ILE A 81 5.72 -4.13 6.76
CA ILE A 81 4.84 -4.75 7.76
C ILE A 81 3.37 -4.52 7.39
N ARG A 82 2.99 -3.33 6.90
CA ARG A 82 1.61 -3.08 6.45
C ARG A 82 1.22 -3.94 5.24
N ALA A 83 2.15 -4.24 4.33
CA ALA A 83 1.91 -5.07 3.15
C ALA A 83 1.70 -6.55 3.50
N GLU A 84 2.45 -7.06 4.48
CA GLU A 84 2.42 -8.49 4.85
C GLU A 84 1.48 -8.80 6.01
N GLY A 85 1.39 -7.91 7.00
CA GLY A 85 0.66 -8.10 8.24
C GLY A 85 1.54 -8.06 9.49
N PRO A 86 1.05 -8.54 10.63
CA PRO A 86 1.74 -8.45 11.92
C PRO A 86 3.02 -9.29 11.93
N THR A 87 4.06 -8.85 12.65
CA THR A 87 5.34 -9.60 12.76
C THR A 87 5.30 -10.75 13.77
N MET A 88 4.16 -11.00 14.38
CA MET A 88 3.93 -12.01 15.41
C MET A 88 2.57 -12.67 15.13
N GLU A 89 2.35 -13.87 15.65
CA GLU A 89 1.02 -14.49 15.63
C GLU A 89 0.04 -13.61 16.41
N TYR A 90 -0.90 -12.99 15.67
CA TYR A 90 -1.81 -12.01 16.24
C TYR A 90 -3.19 -12.61 16.53
N ALA A 91 -3.74 -13.34 15.57
CA ALA A 91 -5.06 -13.93 15.65
C ALA A 91 -5.19 -15.09 14.64
N PRO A 92 -6.12 -16.04 14.88
CA PRO A 92 -6.42 -17.10 13.92
C PRO A 92 -6.76 -16.52 12.54
N GLY A 93 -6.14 -17.07 11.49
CA GLY A 93 -6.34 -16.62 10.11
C GLY A 93 -5.45 -15.46 9.65
N TYR A 94 -4.61 -14.90 10.53
CA TYR A 94 -3.60 -13.91 10.17
C TYR A 94 -2.21 -14.53 10.27
N ALA A 95 -1.55 -14.71 9.13
CA ALA A 95 -0.16 -15.14 9.08
C ALA A 95 0.76 -14.04 9.64
N ALA A 96 1.85 -14.46 10.28
CA ALA A 96 2.93 -13.55 10.58
C ALA A 96 3.61 -13.11 9.26
N ALA A 97 4.06 -11.86 9.21
CA ALA A 97 4.75 -11.31 8.06
C ALA A 97 5.98 -12.14 7.68
N ASP A 98 6.22 -12.29 6.38
CA ASP A 98 7.41 -12.97 5.86
C ASP A 98 8.69 -12.25 6.35
N PRO A 99 9.53 -12.90 7.17
CA PRO A 99 10.77 -12.33 7.67
C PRO A 99 11.71 -11.85 6.56
N ASP A 100 11.76 -12.57 5.45
CA ASP A 100 12.63 -12.23 4.32
C ASP A 100 12.11 -10.98 3.59
N PHE A 101 10.79 -10.81 3.54
CA PHE A 101 10.20 -9.61 2.94
C PHE A 101 10.47 -8.35 3.78
N ILE A 102 10.33 -8.43 5.11
CA ILE A 102 10.47 -7.26 5.99
C ILE A 102 11.93 -6.85 6.26
N ALA A 103 12.89 -7.76 6.11
CA ALA A 103 14.29 -7.56 6.47
C ALA A 103 15.14 -6.76 5.45
N VAL A 104 14.63 -6.52 4.24
CA VAL A 104 15.37 -5.89 3.12
C VAL A 104 15.68 -4.41 3.33
#